data_AF-A0A8T1YCV3-F1
#
_entry.id   AF-A0A8T1YCV3-F1
#
_cell.length_a   1.000
_cell.length_b   1.000
_cell.length_c   1.000
_cell.angle_alpha   90.00
_cell.angle_beta   90.00
_cell.angle_gamma   90.00
#
_symmetry.space_group_name_H-M   'P 1'
#
loop_
_entity.id
_entity.type
_entity.pdbx_description
1 polymer ?
#
loop_
_entity_poly.entity_id
_entity_poly.type
_entity_poly.pdbx_seq_one_letter_code
_entity_poly.pdbx_strand_id
1 'polypeptide(L)'
;MDTPNDLMREEKRQKVSENHDWSKLYPDLLRSILESLNSIDFHRAKTVCSDWYSIWKTCVKRPLCPWRIIYGKDSLMLFNPGEDKIYKGTNVGLSNDSYFMAGSGNWLLMVDSHLDFYIFNLLTYKRIDLPSMESSIRGGNVRFERNREHGSSEWGHFVDPCRKDCVRKDIIICRRSAVLWIDEKTGDYVVAWIFNYHYLFSYKKGDDSWWNWNNHLSMESLNFSFSDLAYRNSKLYLYTTNGHIKIVDFSGNDPIEVIEKNPYWEHPFRYFSKKGEYNCKKKIAIQKSGDVLIILSALVMRSKDKILFYIFKMNLESNIWERVESIGDDEMLIFGHGVTIRAPVQEVGDDGIKSGSICFVRGDIWPTYYCSVSNCGVFDLATSIIKWPKEVSFNNRYVKTQWFVPGFA
;
A
#
# COMPACT_ATOMS: atom_id res chain seq x y z
N MET A 1 68.21 -12.25 45.55
CA MET A 1 68.15 -13.14 44.38
C MET A 1 66.85 -13.90 44.46
N ASP A 2 65.89 -13.43 43.68
CA ASP A 2 64.57 -14.01 43.44
C ASP A 2 64.72 -15.48 42.96
N THR A 3 63.87 -16.43 43.33
CA THR A 3 62.46 -16.57 42.93
C THR A 3 61.88 -17.80 43.63
N PRO A 4 60.56 -17.85 43.90
CA PRO A 4 59.85 -19.13 43.88
C PRO A 4 58.61 -19.11 42.98
N ASN A 5 58.63 -20.05 42.03
CA ASN A 5 57.54 -20.81 41.40
C ASN A 5 56.14 -20.18 41.33
N ASP A 6 55.79 -19.76 40.10
CA ASP A 6 54.43 -19.57 39.60
C ASP A 6 53.56 -20.82 39.74
N LEU A 7 52.51 -20.72 40.55
CA LEU A 7 51.34 -21.58 40.47
C LEU A 7 50.27 -20.86 39.63
N MET A 8 50.12 -21.33 38.39
CA MET A 8 49.07 -20.93 37.45
C MET A 8 47.69 -21.08 38.10
N ARG A 9 47.02 -19.96 38.32
CA ARG A 9 45.62 -19.89 38.75
C ARG A 9 44.75 -19.86 37.49
N GLU A 10 44.12 -20.98 37.16
CA GLU A 10 43.08 -21.02 36.14
C GLU A 10 41.88 -20.17 36.61
N GLU A 11 41.78 -18.95 36.10
CA GLU A 11 40.54 -18.18 36.16
C GLU A 11 39.52 -18.82 35.20
N LYS A 12 38.63 -19.65 35.76
CA LYS A 12 37.38 -20.00 35.09
C LYS A 12 36.58 -18.72 34.86
N ARG A 13 36.66 -18.18 33.63
CA ARG A 13 35.69 -17.20 33.12
C ARG A 13 34.31 -17.85 33.10
N GLN A 14 33.54 -17.58 34.15
CA GLN A 14 32.13 -17.90 34.21
C GLN A 14 31.41 -17.07 33.14
N LYS A 15 31.07 -17.69 32.01
CA LYS A 15 30.14 -17.11 31.03
C LYS A 15 28.75 -17.12 31.68
N VAL A 16 28.41 -16.05 32.39
CA VAL A 16 27.04 -15.79 32.83
C VAL A 16 26.27 -15.30 31.61
N SER A 17 25.56 -16.20 30.93
CA SER A 17 24.49 -15.78 30.01
C SER A 17 23.27 -15.43 30.87
N GLU A 18 23.29 -14.23 31.44
CA GLU A 18 22.14 -13.66 32.14
C GLU A 18 21.07 -13.31 31.10
N ASN A 19 20.24 -14.28 30.74
CA ASN A 19 18.97 -14.01 30.07
C ASN A 19 18.05 -13.32 31.08
N HIS A 20 18.19 -12.01 31.21
CA HIS A 20 17.28 -11.19 32.00
C HIS A 20 15.88 -11.29 31.40
N ASP A 21 14.91 -11.61 32.26
CA ASP A 21 13.51 -11.72 31.87
C ASP A 21 12.91 -10.31 31.72
N TRP A 22 13.07 -9.75 30.52
CA TRP A 22 12.57 -8.42 30.14
C TRP A 22 11.04 -8.27 30.22
N SER A 23 10.30 -9.36 30.50
CA SER A 23 8.86 -9.31 30.75
C SER A 23 8.50 -8.68 32.10
N LYS A 24 9.43 -8.66 33.07
CA LYS A 24 9.17 -8.19 34.45
C LYS A 24 9.56 -6.73 34.72
N LEU A 25 9.76 -5.94 33.66
CA LEU A 25 10.08 -4.52 33.78
C LEU A 25 8.93 -3.74 34.45
N TYR A 26 9.27 -2.81 35.35
CA TYR A 26 8.28 -1.95 35.99
C TYR A 26 7.57 -1.08 34.94
N PRO A 27 6.23 -0.90 35.01
CA PRO A 27 5.49 -0.26 33.95
C PRO A 27 5.97 1.15 33.56
N ASP A 28 6.38 1.94 34.54
CA ASP A 28 6.86 3.31 34.30
C ASP A 28 8.22 3.32 33.60
N LEU A 29 9.11 2.39 33.95
CA LEU A 29 10.41 2.26 33.30
C LEU A 29 10.26 1.77 31.87
N LEU A 30 9.35 0.81 31.64
CA LEU A 30 9.02 0.35 30.29
C LEU A 30 8.42 1.48 29.44
N ARG A 31 7.54 2.31 30.01
CA ARG A 31 7.01 3.50 29.31
C ARG A 31 8.13 4.46 28.92
N SER A 32 9.07 4.76 29.80
CA SER A 32 10.21 5.62 29.48
C SER A 32 11.10 5.05 28.38
N ILE A 33 11.34 3.72 28.39
CA ILE A 33 12.04 3.04 27.30
C ILE A 33 11.27 3.27 25.99
N LEU A 34 9.98 2.91 25.96
CA LEU A 34 9.14 3.02 24.76
C LEU A 34 9.12 4.44 24.19
N GLU A 35 8.97 5.45 25.04
CA GLU A 35 8.94 6.86 24.62
C GLU A 35 10.28 7.33 24.03
N SER A 36 11.41 6.74 24.46
CA SER A 36 12.74 7.04 23.94
C SER A 36 13.07 6.36 22.60
N LEU A 37 12.32 5.31 22.21
CA LEU A 37 12.59 4.56 20.99
C LEU A 37 12.30 5.39 19.73
N ASN A 38 13.08 5.18 18.67
CA ASN A 38 12.69 5.64 17.34
C ASN A 38 11.41 4.91 16.89
N SER A 39 10.77 5.37 15.83
CA SER A 39 9.44 4.94 15.41
C SER A 39 9.42 3.48 15.00
N ILE A 40 10.48 2.98 14.34
CA ILE A 40 10.59 1.57 13.96
C ILE A 40 10.67 0.71 15.21
N ASP A 41 11.60 1.03 16.12
CA ASP A 41 11.82 0.25 17.33
C ASP A 41 10.64 0.37 18.29
N PHE A 42 9.97 1.52 18.35
CA PHE A 42 8.73 1.71 19.09
C PHE A 42 7.62 0.77 18.59
N HIS A 43 7.43 0.64 17.28
CA HIS A 43 6.44 -0.29 16.76
C HIS A 43 6.86 -1.76 16.91
N ARG A 44 8.16 -2.08 16.87
CA ARG A 44 8.67 -3.43 17.16
C ARG A 44 8.46 -3.83 18.61
N ALA A 45 8.59 -2.87 19.53
CA ALA A 45 8.46 -3.10 20.95
C ALA A 45 7.11 -3.76 21.33
N LYS A 46 6.06 -3.47 20.56
CA LYS A 46 4.73 -4.11 20.72
C LYS A 46 4.74 -5.64 20.52
N THR A 47 5.76 -6.18 19.86
CA THR A 47 5.89 -7.61 19.52
C THR A 47 6.73 -8.41 20.52
N VAL A 48 7.32 -7.76 21.52
CA VAL A 48 8.23 -8.39 22.49
C VAL A 48 7.47 -9.37 23.40
N CYS A 49 6.45 -8.90 24.13
CA CYS A 49 5.55 -9.72 24.93
C CYS A 49 4.23 -8.97 25.24
N SER A 50 3.31 -9.63 25.93
CA SER A 50 2.00 -9.06 26.32
C SER A 50 2.12 -7.81 27.20
N ASP A 51 3.10 -7.77 28.10
CA ASP A 51 3.31 -6.64 29.02
C ASP A 51 3.80 -5.41 28.27
N TRP A 52 4.80 -5.59 27.38
CA TRP A 52 5.26 -4.56 26.46
C TRP A 52 4.13 -4.05 25.57
N TYR A 53 3.31 -4.95 25.03
CA TYR A 53 2.15 -4.57 24.21
C TYR A 53 1.11 -3.76 25.01
N SER A 54 0.84 -4.13 26.27
CA SER A 54 -0.14 -3.43 27.10
C SER A 54 0.31 -1.99 27.40
N ILE A 55 1.59 -1.79 27.72
CA ILE A 55 2.14 -0.46 28.01
C ILE A 55 2.31 0.35 26.74
N TRP A 56 2.73 -0.28 25.64
CA TRP A 56 2.81 0.34 24.32
C TRP A 56 1.48 0.97 23.90
N LYS A 57 0.33 0.32 24.17
CA LYS A 57 -0.99 0.94 23.94
C LYS A 57 -1.23 2.19 24.78
N THR A 58 -0.68 2.26 25.98
CA THR A 58 -0.83 3.42 26.88
C THR A 58 0.07 4.59 26.49
N CYS A 59 1.05 4.39 25.59
CA CYS A 59 1.81 5.46 24.96
C CYS A 59 0.96 6.17 23.88
N VAL A 60 -0.22 6.65 24.30
CA VAL A 60 -1.35 7.18 23.49
C VAL A 60 -1.00 8.44 22.66
N LYS A 61 0.22 8.97 22.74
CA LYS A 61 0.56 10.30 22.23
C LYS A 61 1.33 10.35 20.92
N ARG A 62 1.62 9.23 20.25
CA ARG A 62 2.23 9.33 18.91
C ARG A 62 1.13 9.53 17.86
N PRO A 63 1.10 10.70 17.19
CA PRO A 63 0.14 10.97 16.13
C PRO A 63 0.23 9.89 15.05
N LEU A 64 -0.90 9.63 14.40
CA LEU A 64 -0.90 8.91 13.14
C LEU A 64 -0.03 9.70 12.16
N CYS A 65 1.10 9.11 11.78
CA CYS A 65 2.11 9.77 10.97
C CYS A 65 2.36 8.92 9.73
N PRO A 66 1.65 9.18 8.62
CA PRO A 66 1.90 8.49 7.35
C PRO A 66 3.30 8.78 6.84
N TRP A 67 4.04 7.71 6.59
CA TRP A 67 5.37 7.75 6.02
C TRP A 67 5.30 7.98 4.51
N ARG A 68 6.41 8.46 3.96
CA ARG A 68 6.57 8.66 2.52
C ARG A 68 7.65 7.73 1.97
N ILE A 69 7.29 6.88 1.02
CA ILE A 69 8.25 6.11 0.23
C ILE A 69 8.63 6.95 -0.98
N ILE A 70 9.89 7.37 -1.02
CA ILE A 70 10.42 8.32 -2.00
C ILE A 70 11.39 7.59 -2.93
N TYR A 71 11.17 7.72 -4.23
CA TYR A 71 12.02 7.20 -5.28
C TYR A 71 12.82 8.34 -5.90
N GLY A 72 14.12 8.36 -5.62
CA GLY A 72 15.11 9.16 -6.35
C GLY A 72 15.57 8.45 -7.62
N LYS A 73 16.54 9.05 -8.32
CA LYS A 73 17.10 8.51 -9.57
C LYS A 73 17.53 7.05 -9.42
N ASP A 74 18.25 6.74 -8.34
CA ASP A 74 18.83 5.41 -8.07
C ASP A 74 18.70 5.00 -6.58
N SER A 75 17.72 5.54 -5.87
CA SER A 75 17.54 5.22 -4.44
C SER A 75 16.09 5.19 -4.02
N LEU A 76 15.77 4.19 -3.19
CA LEU A 76 14.53 4.15 -2.41
C LEU A 76 14.83 4.74 -1.03
N MET A 77 13.99 5.68 -0.60
CA MET A 77 14.10 6.32 0.71
C MET A 77 12.76 6.26 1.44
N LEU A 78 12.79 6.15 2.76
CA LEU A 78 11.63 6.19 3.62
C LEU A 78 11.73 7.43 4.49
N PHE A 79 10.80 8.36 4.32
CA PHE A 79 10.73 9.56 5.14
C PHE A 79 9.68 9.38 6.22
N ASN A 80 10.10 9.55 7.47
CA ASN A 80 9.25 9.61 8.63
C ASN A 80 9.07 11.08 9.06
N PRO A 81 7.90 11.69 8.84
CA PRO A 81 7.64 13.08 9.23
C PRO A 81 7.78 13.31 10.73
N GLY A 82 7.38 12.34 11.55
CA GLY A 82 7.33 12.50 13.01
C GLY A 82 8.70 12.64 13.66
N GLU A 83 9.76 12.20 12.99
CA GLU A 83 11.16 12.36 13.46
C GLU A 83 11.99 13.26 12.55
N ASP A 84 11.40 13.76 11.46
CA ASP A 84 12.12 14.42 10.37
C ASP A 84 13.35 13.60 9.89
N LYS A 85 13.19 12.27 9.81
CA LYS A 85 14.27 11.33 9.44
C LYS A 85 14.02 10.67 8.11
N ILE A 86 15.11 10.51 7.36
CA ILE A 86 15.15 9.76 6.11
C ILE A 86 15.98 8.49 6.31
N TYR A 87 15.36 7.34 6.07
CA TYR A 87 16.05 6.05 6.03
C TYR A 87 16.29 5.65 4.57
N LYS A 88 17.52 5.26 4.24
CA LYS A 88 17.80 4.63 2.93
C LYS A 88 17.18 3.24 2.91
N GLY A 89 16.52 2.86 1.81
CA GLY A 89 15.92 1.55 1.61
C GLY A 89 16.91 0.41 1.85
N THR A 90 18.15 0.58 1.40
CA THR A 90 19.23 -0.39 1.63
C THR A 90 19.51 -0.65 3.11
N ASN A 91 19.35 0.36 3.97
CA ASN A 91 19.58 0.21 5.41
C ASN A 91 18.50 -0.65 6.08
N VAL A 92 17.34 -0.78 5.44
CA VAL A 92 16.24 -1.62 5.90
C VAL A 92 16.11 -2.90 5.05
N GLY A 93 17.07 -3.21 4.17
CA GLY A 93 17.06 -4.43 3.36
C GLY A 93 16.25 -4.37 2.07
N LEU A 94 15.81 -3.19 1.64
CA LEU A 94 15.17 -2.97 0.34
C LEU A 94 16.22 -2.68 -0.75
N SER A 95 16.02 -3.26 -1.94
CA SER A 95 16.85 -2.93 -3.11
C SER A 95 16.44 -1.58 -3.70
N ASN A 96 17.40 -0.83 -4.22
CA ASN A 96 17.15 0.44 -4.92
C ASN A 96 16.37 0.24 -6.24
N ASP A 97 16.44 -0.97 -6.80
CA ASP A 97 15.72 -1.35 -8.02
C ASP A 97 14.30 -1.83 -7.73
N SER A 98 13.94 -2.01 -6.46
CA SER A 98 12.61 -2.42 -6.06
C SER A 98 11.61 -1.27 -6.04
N TYR A 99 10.36 -1.63 -6.26
CA TYR A 99 9.25 -0.72 -6.41
C TYR A 99 8.02 -1.17 -5.62
N PHE A 100 7.40 -0.23 -4.92
CA PHE A 100 6.24 -0.44 -4.07
C PHE A 100 4.93 -0.40 -4.86
N MET A 101 4.17 -1.49 -4.76
CA MET A 101 2.92 -1.71 -5.48
C MET A 101 1.68 -1.44 -4.61
N ALA A 102 1.64 -2.03 -3.41
CA ALA A 102 0.51 -1.96 -2.49
C ALA A 102 0.94 -2.24 -1.05
N GLY A 103 0.20 -1.72 -0.07
CA GLY A 103 0.48 -1.93 1.36
C GLY A 103 -0.67 -2.60 2.09
N SER A 104 -0.34 -3.34 3.15
CA SER A 104 -1.30 -3.93 4.08
C SER A 104 -0.72 -3.94 5.48
N GLY A 105 -1.20 -3.05 6.36
CA GLY A 105 -0.58 -2.83 7.66
C GLY A 105 0.91 -2.50 7.53
N ASN A 106 1.76 -3.35 8.11
CA ASN A 106 3.22 -3.20 8.09
C ASN A 106 3.91 -3.79 6.86
N TRP A 107 3.13 -4.41 5.98
CA TRP A 107 3.64 -5.18 4.85
C TRP A 107 3.51 -4.41 3.55
N LEU A 108 4.55 -4.51 2.74
CA LEU A 108 4.68 -3.87 1.45
C LEU A 108 4.78 -4.94 0.38
N LEU A 109 3.93 -4.87 -0.64
CA LEU A 109 4.12 -5.61 -1.88
C LEU A 109 5.12 -4.85 -2.74
N MET A 110 6.23 -5.51 -3.06
CA MET A 110 7.33 -4.96 -3.82
C MET A 110 7.56 -5.79 -5.09
N VAL A 111 8.09 -5.14 -6.13
CA VAL A 111 8.58 -5.77 -7.36
C VAL A 111 9.90 -5.14 -7.76
N ASP A 112 10.88 -5.92 -8.19
CA ASP A 112 12.15 -5.39 -8.67
C ASP A 112 12.27 -5.34 -10.20
N SER A 113 13.42 -4.88 -10.70
CA SER A 113 13.74 -4.78 -12.12
C SER A 113 13.77 -6.12 -12.86
N HIS A 114 13.75 -7.23 -12.11
CA HIS A 114 13.74 -8.58 -12.61
C HIS A 114 12.33 -9.18 -12.63
N LEU A 115 11.30 -8.40 -12.27
CA LEU A 115 9.92 -8.87 -12.10
C LEU A 115 9.77 -9.91 -10.98
N ASP A 116 10.71 -9.92 -10.03
CA ASP A 116 10.56 -10.72 -8.81
C ASP A 116 9.69 -9.95 -7.83
N PHE A 117 8.52 -10.52 -7.54
CA PHE A 117 7.60 -9.98 -6.55
C PHE A 117 7.93 -10.55 -5.17
N TYR A 118 7.85 -9.70 -4.16
CA TYR A 118 8.04 -10.10 -2.78
C TYR A 118 7.21 -9.24 -1.84
N ILE A 119 6.89 -9.79 -0.68
CA ILE A 119 6.23 -9.08 0.41
C ILE A 119 7.27 -8.78 1.47
N PHE A 120 7.36 -7.52 1.89
CA PHE A 120 8.36 -7.05 2.84
C PHE A 120 7.70 -6.38 4.03
N ASN A 121 8.02 -6.81 5.25
CA ASN A 121 7.57 -6.16 6.46
C ASN A 121 8.54 -5.03 6.82
N LEU A 122 8.07 -3.78 6.78
CA LEU A 122 8.92 -2.62 7.07
C LEU A 122 9.44 -2.61 8.51
N LEU A 123 8.67 -3.16 9.44
CA LEU A 123 9.06 -3.19 10.83
C LEU A 123 9.96 -4.37 11.13
N THR A 124 9.62 -5.60 10.77
CA THR A 124 10.42 -6.77 11.16
C THR A 124 11.55 -7.09 10.19
N TYR A 125 11.60 -6.41 9.03
CA TYR A 125 12.48 -6.71 7.90
C TYR A 125 12.32 -8.13 7.34
N LYS A 126 11.24 -8.82 7.71
CA LYS A 126 10.90 -10.13 7.16
C LYS A 126 10.51 -9.97 5.69
N ARG A 127 11.09 -10.80 4.84
CA ARG A 127 10.81 -10.90 3.41
C ARG A 127 10.14 -12.24 3.11
N ILE A 128 9.14 -12.21 2.24
CA ILE A 128 8.45 -13.39 1.69
C ILE A 128 8.53 -13.26 0.18
N ASP A 129 9.33 -14.11 -0.46
CA ASP A 129 9.40 -14.14 -1.92
C ASP A 129 8.14 -14.79 -2.49
N LEU A 130 7.57 -14.18 -3.52
CA LEU A 130 6.44 -14.75 -4.26
C LEU A 130 6.97 -15.58 -5.44
N PRO A 131 6.15 -16.48 -6.01
CA PRO A 131 6.57 -17.23 -7.19
C PRO A 131 6.98 -16.31 -8.34
N SER A 132 7.94 -16.76 -9.14
CA SER A 132 8.38 -15.98 -10.32
C SER A 132 7.27 -15.89 -11.35
N MET A 133 7.12 -14.72 -11.97
CA MET A 133 6.21 -14.50 -13.09
C MET A 133 6.70 -15.12 -14.41
N GLU A 134 7.95 -15.59 -14.49
CA GLU A 134 8.45 -16.38 -15.63
C GLU A 134 7.98 -17.84 -15.59
N SER A 135 7.55 -18.32 -14.42
CA SER A 135 6.97 -19.66 -14.27
C SER A 135 5.60 -19.76 -14.96
N SER A 136 5.11 -20.99 -15.15
CA SER A 136 3.80 -21.21 -15.75
C SER A 136 2.70 -20.53 -14.93
N ILE A 137 1.96 -19.61 -15.55
CA ILE A 137 0.81 -18.92 -14.96
C ILE A 137 -0.46 -19.72 -15.27
N ARG A 138 -1.27 -20.01 -14.25
CA ARG A 138 -2.55 -20.71 -14.41
C ARG A 138 -3.59 -19.82 -15.10
N GLY A 139 -4.55 -20.41 -15.82
CA GLY A 139 -5.69 -19.68 -16.37
C GLY A 139 -5.47 -19.00 -17.73
N GLY A 140 -4.36 -19.27 -18.42
CA GLY A 140 -4.17 -18.86 -19.82
C GLY A 140 -2.74 -19.01 -20.34
N ASN A 141 -2.55 -18.90 -21.66
CA ASN A 141 -1.23 -18.95 -22.32
C ASN A 141 -0.53 -17.59 -22.27
N VAL A 142 -0.26 -17.09 -21.05
CA VAL A 142 0.49 -15.85 -20.84
C VAL A 142 1.75 -16.13 -20.05
N ARG A 143 2.81 -15.36 -20.30
CA ARG A 143 4.06 -15.45 -19.53
C ARG A 143 4.80 -14.12 -19.51
N PHE A 144 5.64 -13.94 -18.51
CA PHE A 144 6.63 -12.88 -18.51
C PHE A 144 7.99 -13.45 -18.92
N GLU A 145 8.74 -12.67 -19.68
CA GLU A 145 10.10 -12.97 -20.13
C GLU A 145 11.02 -11.87 -19.57
N ARG A 146 11.91 -12.22 -18.64
CA ARG A 146 12.83 -11.26 -18.00
C ARG A 146 13.87 -10.78 -19.00
N ASN A 147 14.20 -9.48 -18.93
CA ASN A 147 15.42 -8.99 -19.56
C ASN A 147 16.63 -9.31 -18.66
N ARG A 148 17.60 -10.05 -19.20
CA ARG A 148 18.81 -10.44 -18.47
C ARG A 148 19.90 -9.37 -18.50
N GLU A 149 19.70 -8.30 -19.25
CA GLU A 149 20.63 -7.17 -19.32
C GLU A 149 20.47 -6.25 -18.10
N HIS A 150 21.50 -6.19 -17.25
CA HIS A 150 21.54 -5.28 -16.11
C HIS A 150 21.54 -3.81 -16.53
N GLY A 151 20.76 -2.99 -15.84
CA GLY A 151 20.68 -1.54 -16.09
C GLY A 151 19.78 -1.13 -17.25
N SER A 152 19.10 -2.08 -17.91
CA SER A 152 18.09 -1.75 -18.91
C SER A 152 16.87 -1.06 -18.28
N SER A 153 16.34 -0.05 -18.97
CA SER A 153 15.04 0.56 -18.60
C SER A 153 13.86 -0.37 -18.87
N GLU A 154 14.11 -1.46 -19.61
CA GLU A 154 13.17 -2.52 -19.96
C GLU A 154 13.45 -3.73 -19.08
N TRP A 155 12.52 -4.00 -18.16
CA TRP A 155 12.60 -5.10 -17.19
C TRP A 155 12.34 -6.45 -17.85
N GLY A 156 11.62 -6.46 -18.97
CA GLY A 156 11.29 -7.67 -19.70
C GLY A 156 10.15 -7.46 -20.66
N HIS A 157 9.49 -8.56 -21.02
CA HIS A 157 8.34 -8.57 -21.90
C HIS A 157 7.21 -9.39 -21.29
N PHE A 158 5.99 -8.95 -21.52
CA PHE A 158 4.79 -9.75 -21.32
C PHE A 158 4.38 -10.34 -22.65
N VAL A 159 4.14 -11.64 -22.70
CA VAL A 159 3.78 -12.37 -23.91
C VAL A 159 2.43 -13.04 -23.70
N ASP A 160 1.51 -12.77 -24.62
CA ASP A 160 0.28 -13.52 -24.79
C ASP A 160 0.20 -14.07 -26.23
N PRO A 161 -0.85 -14.84 -26.61
CA PRO A 161 -0.92 -15.45 -27.93
C PRO A 161 -0.92 -14.47 -29.12
N CYS A 162 -1.27 -13.20 -28.89
CA CYS A 162 -1.48 -12.21 -29.94
C CYS A 162 -0.50 -11.03 -29.89
N ARG A 163 0.16 -10.76 -28.75
CA ARG A 163 1.04 -9.61 -28.55
C ARG A 163 2.22 -9.89 -27.63
N LYS A 164 3.25 -9.08 -27.82
CA LYS A 164 4.42 -8.98 -26.94
C LYS A 164 4.57 -7.53 -26.49
N ASP A 165 4.26 -7.28 -25.22
CA ASP A 165 4.30 -5.94 -24.63
C ASP A 165 5.61 -5.76 -23.83
N CYS A 166 6.27 -4.61 -23.99
CA CYS A 166 7.43 -4.27 -23.16
C CYS A 166 7.00 -3.96 -21.72
N VAL A 167 7.73 -4.50 -20.74
CA VAL A 167 7.53 -4.26 -19.32
C VAL A 167 8.63 -3.33 -18.82
N ARG A 168 8.24 -2.15 -18.37
CA ARG A 168 9.14 -1.09 -17.90
C ARG A 168 8.71 -0.57 -16.55
N LYS A 169 9.68 -0.02 -15.82
CA LYS A 169 9.47 0.62 -14.51
C LYS A 169 8.34 1.65 -14.54
N ASP A 170 8.33 2.56 -15.52
CA ASP A 170 7.32 3.60 -15.64
C ASP A 170 5.90 3.07 -15.91
N ILE A 171 5.76 2.01 -16.70
CA ILE A 171 4.47 1.36 -16.99
C ILE A 171 3.85 0.79 -15.71
N ILE A 172 4.64 0.03 -14.94
CA ILE A 172 4.21 -0.55 -13.66
C ILE A 172 3.87 0.56 -12.66
N ILE A 173 4.69 1.62 -12.62
CA ILE A 173 4.50 2.73 -11.69
C ILE A 173 3.26 3.56 -12.01
N CYS A 174 3.00 3.87 -13.28
CA CYS A 174 1.92 4.80 -13.65
C CYS A 174 0.54 4.15 -13.53
N ARG A 175 0.46 2.81 -13.58
CA ARG A 175 -0.80 2.05 -13.68
C ARG A 175 -1.13 1.25 -12.43
N ARG A 176 -0.68 1.72 -11.27
CA ARG A 176 -0.86 1.05 -9.97
C ARG A 176 -2.31 0.73 -9.66
N SER A 177 -2.63 -0.55 -9.81
CA SER A 177 -3.83 -1.17 -9.29
C SER A 177 -3.44 -2.56 -8.81
N ALA A 178 -2.92 -2.60 -7.58
CA ALA A 178 -2.52 -3.80 -6.88
C ALA A 178 -3.07 -3.76 -5.47
N VAL A 179 -3.34 -4.93 -4.92
CA VAL A 179 -3.79 -5.13 -3.55
C VAL A 179 -2.91 -6.16 -2.88
N LEU A 180 -2.63 -5.90 -1.61
CA LEU A 180 -2.04 -6.84 -0.69
C LEU A 180 -3.00 -6.96 0.49
N TRP A 181 -3.32 -8.18 0.86
CA TRP A 181 -3.96 -8.49 2.13
C TRP A 181 -3.11 -9.52 2.85
N ILE A 182 -2.89 -9.31 4.15
CA ILE A 182 -2.16 -10.24 5.00
C ILE A 182 -2.79 -10.28 6.39
N ASP A 183 -3.06 -11.48 6.87
CA ASP A 183 -3.41 -11.72 8.26
C ASP A 183 -2.11 -11.86 9.07
N GLU A 184 -1.81 -10.90 9.95
CA GLU A 184 -0.59 -10.96 10.78
C GLU A 184 -0.61 -12.12 11.78
N LYS A 185 -1.77 -12.68 12.13
CA LYS A 185 -1.90 -13.79 13.09
C LYS A 185 -1.67 -15.14 12.43
N THR A 186 -2.35 -15.41 11.31
CA THR A 186 -2.19 -16.69 10.59
C THR A 186 -1.01 -16.66 9.62
N GLY A 187 -0.55 -15.47 9.26
CA GLY A 187 0.44 -15.26 8.21
C GLY A 187 -0.09 -15.59 6.83
N ASP A 188 -1.41 -15.69 6.64
CA ASP A 188 -2.01 -15.90 5.33
C ASP A 188 -2.09 -14.59 4.56
N TYR A 189 -1.95 -14.68 3.25
CA TYR A 189 -1.94 -13.49 2.41
C TYR A 189 -2.49 -13.76 1.02
N VAL A 190 -3.00 -12.69 0.42
CA VAL A 190 -3.49 -12.65 -0.95
C VAL A 190 -2.89 -11.41 -1.62
N VAL A 191 -2.40 -11.61 -2.83
CA VAL A 191 -1.90 -10.55 -3.71
C VAL A 191 -2.73 -10.58 -4.98
N ALA A 192 -3.14 -9.41 -5.47
CA ALA A 192 -3.66 -9.28 -6.81
C ALA A 192 -3.20 -7.98 -7.45
N TRP A 193 -3.01 -7.98 -8.76
CA TRP A 193 -2.60 -6.78 -9.48
C TRP A 193 -3.06 -6.81 -10.94
N ILE A 194 -3.26 -5.61 -11.48
CA ILE A 194 -3.66 -5.40 -12.87
C ILE A 194 -2.42 -5.03 -13.69
N PHE A 195 -2.23 -5.72 -14.81
CA PHE A 195 -1.25 -5.36 -15.83
C PHE A 195 -1.95 -4.88 -17.10
N ASN A 196 -1.46 -3.76 -17.64
CA ASN A 196 -1.93 -3.14 -18.89
C ASN A 196 -3.46 -2.93 -18.96
N TYR A 197 -4.13 -2.76 -17.82
CA TYR A 197 -5.60 -2.69 -17.69
C TYR A 197 -6.38 -3.90 -18.22
N HIS A 198 -5.73 -4.97 -18.65
CA HIS A 198 -6.39 -6.09 -19.31
C HIS A 198 -6.12 -7.42 -18.63
N TYR A 199 -5.04 -7.53 -17.87
CA TYR A 199 -4.67 -8.76 -17.19
C TYR A 199 -4.82 -8.60 -15.70
N LEU A 200 -5.58 -9.49 -15.08
CA LEU A 200 -5.65 -9.61 -13.63
C LEU A 200 -4.86 -10.84 -13.21
N PHE A 201 -3.86 -10.62 -12.37
CA PHE A 201 -3.10 -11.68 -11.75
C PHE A 201 -3.39 -11.73 -10.26
N SER A 202 -3.52 -12.92 -9.71
CA SER A 202 -3.60 -13.13 -8.27
C SER A 202 -2.71 -14.26 -7.79
N TYR A 203 -2.37 -14.22 -6.51
CA TYR A 203 -1.67 -15.28 -5.80
C TYR A 203 -2.20 -15.35 -4.37
N LYS A 204 -2.64 -16.54 -3.96
CA LYS A 204 -2.99 -16.83 -2.57
C LYS A 204 -1.89 -17.72 -1.99
N LYS A 205 -1.53 -17.48 -0.72
CA LYS A 205 -0.55 -18.32 -0.03
C LYS A 205 -0.98 -19.79 -0.09
N GLY A 206 -0.06 -20.65 -0.52
CA GLY A 206 -0.30 -22.08 -0.68
C GLY A 206 -0.54 -22.50 -2.13
N ASP A 207 -0.77 -21.56 -3.05
CA ASP A 207 -0.84 -21.85 -4.48
C ASP A 207 0.57 -22.15 -5.03
N ASP A 208 0.68 -23.04 -6.02
CA ASP A 208 1.98 -23.36 -6.63
C ASP A 208 2.46 -22.27 -7.62
N SER A 209 1.55 -21.46 -8.13
CA SER A 209 1.83 -20.46 -9.18
C SER A 209 0.81 -19.34 -9.19
N TRP A 210 1.12 -18.24 -9.88
CA TRP A 210 0.17 -17.16 -10.13
C TRP A 210 -1.02 -17.62 -10.98
N TRP A 211 -2.15 -16.93 -10.81
CA TRP A 211 -3.38 -17.13 -11.56
C TRP A 211 -3.71 -15.92 -12.41
N ASN A 212 -3.93 -16.13 -13.72
CA ASN A 212 -4.51 -15.16 -14.64
C ASN A 212 -6.03 -15.38 -14.78
N TRP A 213 -6.81 -14.32 -14.54
CA TRP A 213 -8.27 -14.37 -14.51
C TRP A 213 -8.97 -14.09 -15.84
N ASN A 214 -8.22 -13.77 -16.89
CA ASN A 214 -8.79 -13.23 -18.12
C ASN A 214 -9.76 -14.17 -18.86
N ASN A 215 -9.62 -15.49 -18.69
CA ASN A 215 -10.50 -16.48 -19.32
C ASN A 215 -11.63 -16.97 -18.39
N HIS A 216 -11.60 -16.59 -17.11
CA HIS A 216 -12.52 -17.10 -16.08
C HIS A 216 -13.58 -16.11 -15.66
N LEU A 217 -13.35 -14.82 -15.91
CA LEU A 217 -14.39 -13.81 -15.71
C LEU A 217 -15.39 -13.96 -16.85
N SER A 218 -16.68 -13.98 -16.52
CA SER A 218 -17.80 -13.88 -17.45
C SER A 218 -17.69 -12.55 -18.21
N MET A 219 -16.84 -12.56 -19.23
CA MET A 219 -16.53 -11.44 -20.10
C MET A 219 -17.25 -11.70 -21.43
N GLU A 220 -18.48 -12.22 -21.33
CA GLU A 220 -19.36 -12.35 -22.47
C GLU A 220 -19.72 -10.93 -22.91
N SER A 221 -19.14 -10.51 -24.04
CA SER A 221 -19.57 -9.43 -24.94
C SER A 221 -18.93 -8.04 -24.89
N LEU A 222 -18.06 -7.64 -23.95
CA LEU A 222 -17.59 -6.23 -23.95
C LEU A 222 -16.11 -6.05 -23.56
N ASN A 223 -15.40 -5.26 -24.39
CA ASN A 223 -14.02 -4.77 -24.26
C ASN A 223 -13.77 -4.01 -22.95
N PHE A 224 -13.84 -4.68 -21.81
CA PHE A 224 -13.66 -4.05 -20.51
C PHE A 224 -12.23 -4.13 -20.04
N SER A 225 -11.72 -2.99 -19.61
CA SER A 225 -10.42 -2.87 -18.99
C SER A 225 -10.57 -2.62 -17.49
N PHE A 226 -9.76 -3.29 -16.69
CA PHE A 226 -9.72 -3.16 -15.24
C PHE A 226 -9.04 -1.85 -14.86
N SER A 227 -9.70 -1.03 -14.05
CA SER A 227 -9.19 0.26 -13.58
C SER A 227 -8.57 0.15 -12.19
N ASP A 228 -9.20 -0.57 -11.27
CA ASP A 228 -8.77 -0.62 -9.87
C ASP A 228 -9.19 -1.89 -9.12
N LEU A 229 -8.53 -2.14 -7.99
CA LEU A 229 -8.74 -3.30 -7.11
C LEU A 229 -8.94 -2.86 -5.66
N ALA A 230 -9.82 -3.56 -4.95
CA ALA A 230 -9.86 -3.55 -3.49
C ALA A 230 -10.10 -4.96 -2.97
N TYR A 231 -9.53 -5.31 -1.82
CA TYR A 231 -9.72 -6.61 -1.20
C TYR A 231 -10.19 -6.45 0.23
N ARG A 232 -11.27 -7.14 0.60
CA ARG A 232 -11.79 -7.17 1.97
C ARG A 232 -12.65 -8.41 2.19
N ASN A 233 -12.62 -8.95 3.42
CA ASN A 233 -13.47 -10.07 3.85
C ASN A 233 -13.44 -11.26 2.86
N SER A 234 -12.22 -11.67 2.49
CA SER A 234 -11.98 -12.73 1.52
C SER A 234 -12.55 -12.49 0.12
N LYS A 235 -12.89 -11.24 -0.24
CA LYS A 235 -13.44 -10.88 -1.55
C LYS A 235 -12.57 -9.84 -2.24
N LEU A 236 -12.27 -10.08 -3.51
CA LEU A 236 -11.62 -9.14 -4.41
C LEU A 236 -12.67 -8.40 -5.22
N TYR A 237 -12.65 -7.08 -5.16
CA TYR A 237 -13.52 -6.18 -5.89
C TYR A 237 -12.74 -5.61 -7.07
N LEU A 238 -13.31 -5.74 -8.25
CA LEU A 238 -12.72 -5.37 -9.53
C LEU A 238 -13.51 -4.21 -10.13
N TYR A 239 -12.90 -3.03 -10.18
CA TYR A 239 -13.53 -1.87 -10.82
C TYR A 239 -13.10 -1.77 -12.28
N THR A 240 -14.07 -1.65 -13.19
CA THR A 240 -13.81 -1.58 -14.64
C THR A 240 -13.92 -0.14 -15.16
N THR A 241 -13.31 0.14 -16.32
CA THR A 241 -13.30 1.47 -16.94
C THR A 241 -14.68 2.01 -17.32
N ASN A 242 -15.63 1.11 -17.59
CA ASN A 242 -17.03 1.45 -17.87
C ASN A 242 -17.89 1.58 -16.60
N GLY A 243 -17.30 1.46 -15.41
CA GLY A 243 -17.93 1.74 -14.13
C GLY A 243 -18.58 0.55 -13.42
N HIS A 244 -18.41 -0.68 -13.88
CA HIS A 244 -18.95 -1.87 -13.18
C HIS A 244 -18.00 -2.31 -12.06
N ILE A 245 -18.57 -3.00 -11.08
CA ILE A 245 -17.81 -3.66 -10.01
C ILE A 245 -18.13 -5.16 -10.08
N LYS A 246 -17.09 -5.96 -10.33
CA LYS A 246 -17.15 -7.42 -10.20
C LYS A 246 -16.58 -7.84 -8.85
N ILE A 247 -17.07 -8.95 -8.32
CA ILE A 247 -16.61 -9.50 -7.04
C ILE A 247 -16.14 -10.93 -7.26
N VAL A 248 -14.96 -11.26 -6.76
CA VAL A 248 -14.42 -12.63 -6.75
C VAL A 248 -14.22 -13.06 -5.30
N ASP A 249 -14.78 -14.20 -4.93
CA ASP A 249 -14.69 -14.77 -3.59
C ASP A 249 -13.48 -15.70 -3.47
N PHE A 250 -12.58 -15.41 -2.54
CA PHE A 250 -11.33 -16.15 -2.23
C PHE A 250 -11.45 -17.02 -0.96
N SER A 251 -12.64 -17.16 -0.39
CA SER A 251 -12.86 -17.97 0.82
C SER A 251 -12.64 -19.47 0.60
N GLY A 252 -12.90 -19.97 -0.62
CA GLY A 252 -12.67 -21.36 -1.03
C GLY A 252 -11.21 -21.67 -1.41
N ASN A 253 -10.99 -22.91 -1.88
CA ASN A 253 -9.71 -23.32 -2.47
C ASN A 253 -9.46 -22.57 -3.78
N ASP A 254 -10.44 -22.61 -4.67
CA ASP A 254 -10.43 -21.90 -5.94
C ASP A 254 -11.31 -20.65 -5.82
N PRO A 255 -10.86 -19.46 -6.27
CA PRO A 255 -11.69 -18.28 -6.20
C PRO A 255 -12.79 -18.29 -7.27
N ILE A 256 -13.96 -17.73 -6.95
CA ILE A 256 -15.18 -17.83 -7.77
C ILE A 256 -15.78 -16.44 -8.00
N GLU A 257 -16.14 -16.11 -9.24
CA GLU A 257 -16.87 -14.88 -9.54
C GLU A 257 -18.28 -14.91 -8.93
N VAL A 258 -18.61 -13.88 -8.17
CA VAL A 258 -19.92 -13.68 -7.56
C VAL A 258 -20.78 -12.88 -8.54
N ILE A 259 -21.75 -13.55 -9.17
CA ILE A 259 -22.68 -12.93 -10.13
C ILE A 259 -24.02 -12.62 -9.43
N GLU A 260 -24.80 -13.63 -9.07
CA GLU A 260 -26.17 -13.46 -8.55
C GLU A 260 -26.27 -12.64 -7.27
N LYS A 261 -25.27 -12.73 -6.39
CA LYS A 261 -25.24 -12.03 -5.09
C LYS A 261 -24.48 -10.70 -5.15
N ASN A 262 -24.04 -10.27 -6.33
CA ASN A 262 -23.30 -9.02 -6.47
C ASN A 262 -24.28 -7.84 -6.62
N PRO A 263 -24.42 -6.97 -5.61
CA PRO A 263 -25.36 -5.86 -5.69
C PRO A 263 -24.96 -4.83 -6.74
N TYR A 264 -23.69 -4.80 -7.18
CA TYR A 264 -23.19 -3.81 -8.13
C TYR A 264 -23.25 -4.26 -9.60
N TRP A 265 -23.66 -5.50 -9.86
CA TRP A 265 -23.52 -6.15 -11.18
C TRP A 265 -24.24 -5.38 -12.29
N GLU A 266 -25.53 -5.04 -12.09
CA GLU A 266 -26.35 -4.31 -13.07
C GLU A 266 -26.35 -2.78 -12.85
N HIS A 267 -25.50 -2.28 -11.95
CA HIS A 267 -25.56 -0.90 -11.46
C HIS A 267 -24.22 -0.17 -11.63
N PRO A 268 -23.79 0.06 -12.89
CA PRO A 268 -22.51 0.72 -13.15
C PRO A 268 -22.51 2.18 -12.70
N PHE A 269 -21.39 2.60 -12.13
CA PHE A 269 -21.15 3.97 -11.74
C PHE A 269 -20.92 4.87 -12.95
N ARG A 270 -21.78 5.90 -13.10
CA ARG A 270 -21.67 6.92 -14.14
C ARG A 270 -21.64 8.31 -13.50
N TYR A 271 -20.57 9.06 -13.75
CA TYR A 271 -20.46 10.46 -13.37
C TYR A 271 -20.10 11.31 -14.58
N PHE A 272 -20.93 12.32 -14.83
CA PHE A 272 -20.71 13.30 -15.88
C PHE A 272 -20.09 14.54 -15.25
N SER A 273 -18.86 14.87 -15.67
CA SER A 273 -18.13 16.04 -15.18
C SER A 273 -18.91 17.32 -15.43
N LYS A 274 -18.89 18.25 -14.49
CA LYS A 274 -19.49 19.57 -14.72
C LYS A 274 -18.63 20.37 -15.71
N LYS A 275 -19.21 21.43 -16.29
CA LYS A 275 -18.51 22.29 -17.25
C LYS A 275 -17.23 22.88 -16.63
N GLY A 276 -16.08 22.54 -17.21
CA GLY A 276 -14.75 22.99 -16.75
C GLY A 276 -14.08 22.06 -15.73
N GLU A 277 -14.69 20.92 -15.40
CA GLU A 277 -14.08 19.86 -14.59
C GLU A 277 -13.53 18.76 -15.49
N TYR A 278 -12.32 18.29 -15.19
CA TYR A 278 -11.66 17.17 -15.83
C TYR A 278 -11.54 16.02 -14.83
N ASN A 279 -12.10 14.86 -15.17
CA ASN A 279 -11.94 13.65 -14.35
C ASN A 279 -10.50 13.15 -14.49
N CYS A 280 -9.82 12.95 -13.37
CA CYS A 280 -8.45 12.48 -13.34
C CYS A 280 -8.41 10.96 -13.13
N LYS A 281 -8.69 10.48 -11.92
CA LYS A 281 -8.58 9.07 -11.56
C LYS A 281 -9.77 8.62 -10.72
N LYS A 282 -10.15 7.36 -10.87
CA LYS A 282 -11.16 6.70 -10.05
C LYS A 282 -10.49 5.57 -9.27
N LYS A 283 -10.84 5.47 -8.00
CA LYS A 283 -10.36 4.43 -7.09
C LYS A 283 -11.54 3.86 -6.31
N ILE A 284 -11.50 2.57 -6.01
CA ILE A 284 -12.44 1.94 -5.10
C ILE A 284 -11.79 1.76 -3.73
N ALA A 285 -12.57 1.93 -2.68
CA ALA A 285 -12.19 1.61 -1.32
C ALA A 285 -13.36 0.93 -0.61
N ILE A 286 -13.07 0.13 0.41
CA ILE A 286 -14.11 -0.61 1.14
C ILE A 286 -14.06 -0.20 2.60
N GLN A 287 -15.14 0.41 3.08
CA GLN A 287 -15.28 0.88 4.46
C GLN A 287 -15.28 -0.28 5.45
N LYS A 288 -15.12 0.04 6.75
CA LYS A 288 -15.25 -0.94 7.84
C LYS A 288 -16.57 -1.71 7.82
N SER A 289 -17.66 -1.04 7.44
CA SER A 289 -18.98 -1.66 7.29
C SER A 289 -19.06 -2.69 6.16
N GLY A 290 -18.10 -2.71 5.24
CA GLY A 290 -18.14 -3.51 4.01
C GLY A 290 -18.72 -2.76 2.81
N ASP A 291 -19.15 -1.51 3.00
CA ASP A 291 -19.66 -0.67 1.92
C ASP A 291 -18.55 -0.28 0.94
N VAL A 292 -18.86 -0.36 -0.36
CA VAL A 292 -17.94 0.07 -1.41
C VAL A 292 -18.11 1.57 -1.68
N LEU A 293 -16.99 2.29 -1.64
CA LEU A 293 -16.87 3.67 -2.03
C LEU A 293 -16.16 3.77 -3.37
N ILE A 294 -16.66 4.65 -4.25
CA ILE A 294 -15.94 5.10 -5.44
C ILE A 294 -15.46 6.52 -5.17
N ILE A 295 -14.15 6.72 -5.26
CA ILE A 295 -13.51 8.01 -5.08
C ILE A 295 -12.99 8.49 -6.42
N LEU A 296 -13.45 9.66 -6.83
CA LEU A 296 -13.09 10.34 -8.07
C LEU A 296 -12.26 11.57 -7.73
N SER A 297 -11.05 11.66 -8.28
CA SER A 297 -10.29 12.91 -8.33
C SER A 297 -10.66 13.71 -9.59
N ALA A 298 -10.83 15.01 -9.44
CA ALA A 298 -11.16 15.93 -10.52
C ALA A 298 -10.33 17.21 -10.43
N LEU A 299 -10.00 17.77 -11.59
CA LEU A 299 -9.29 19.04 -11.73
C LEU A 299 -10.20 20.08 -12.38
N VAL A 300 -10.31 21.27 -11.78
CA VAL A 300 -11.05 22.39 -12.34
C VAL A 300 -10.06 23.42 -12.86
N MET A 301 -9.97 23.56 -14.18
CA MET A 301 -9.05 24.51 -14.83
C MET A 301 -9.75 25.87 -14.98
N ARG A 302 -9.35 26.82 -14.14
CA ARG A 302 -9.79 28.24 -14.16
C ARG A 302 -8.58 29.13 -13.89
N SER A 303 -8.76 30.39 -13.47
CA SER A 303 -7.66 31.28 -13.09
C SER A 303 -6.79 30.76 -11.92
N LYS A 304 -7.35 29.87 -11.10
CA LYS A 304 -6.62 29.04 -10.13
C LYS A 304 -7.09 27.61 -10.28
N ASP A 305 -6.18 26.72 -10.62
CA ASP A 305 -6.45 25.30 -10.71
C ASP A 305 -6.89 24.75 -9.35
N LYS A 306 -8.06 24.11 -9.29
CA LYS A 306 -8.62 23.55 -8.06
C LYS A 306 -8.72 22.03 -8.19
N ILE A 307 -8.15 21.33 -7.22
CA ILE A 307 -8.27 19.87 -7.09
C ILE A 307 -9.49 19.57 -6.23
N LEU A 308 -10.29 18.61 -6.67
CA LEU A 308 -11.50 18.16 -5.99
C LEU A 308 -11.50 16.64 -5.87
N PHE A 309 -12.09 16.16 -4.78
CA PHE A 309 -12.39 14.74 -4.59
C PHE A 309 -13.89 14.59 -4.37
N TYR A 310 -14.47 13.60 -5.05
CA TYR A 310 -15.86 13.22 -4.89
C TYR A 310 -15.93 11.76 -4.45
N ILE A 311 -16.77 11.50 -3.46
CA ILE A 311 -16.97 10.15 -2.92
C ILE A 311 -18.41 9.77 -3.22
N PHE A 312 -18.58 8.54 -3.70
CA PHE A 312 -19.87 7.97 -4.02
C PHE A 312 -20.04 6.66 -3.30
N LYS A 313 -21.26 6.43 -2.81
CA LYS A 313 -21.70 5.18 -2.21
C LYS A 313 -23.00 4.77 -2.88
N MET A 314 -23.18 3.48 -3.13
CA MET A 314 -24.45 2.99 -3.66
C MET A 314 -25.45 2.85 -2.53
N ASN A 315 -26.62 3.43 -2.71
CA ASN A 315 -27.78 3.13 -1.91
C ASN A 315 -28.35 1.78 -2.40
N LEU A 316 -28.28 0.75 -1.55
CA LEU A 316 -28.67 -0.61 -1.90
C LEU A 316 -30.20 -0.79 -2.04
N GLU A 317 -30.99 0.12 -1.47
CA GLU A 317 -32.45 0.07 -1.59
C GLU A 317 -32.91 0.66 -2.93
N SER A 318 -32.30 1.77 -3.36
CA SER A 318 -32.65 2.46 -4.61
C SER A 318 -31.80 2.01 -5.80
N ASN A 319 -30.68 1.31 -5.56
CA ASN A 319 -29.66 0.93 -6.55
C ASN A 319 -29.03 2.13 -7.28
N ILE A 320 -28.96 3.28 -6.61
CA ILE A 320 -28.42 4.53 -7.16
C ILE A 320 -27.12 4.88 -6.45
N TRP A 321 -26.13 5.33 -7.22
CA TRP A 321 -24.89 5.90 -6.70
C TRP A 321 -25.12 7.32 -6.24
N GLU A 322 -25.00 7.54 -4.93
CA GLU A 322 -25.21 8.82 -4.28
C GLU A 322 -23.87 9.42 -3.84
N ARG A 323 -23.76 10.74 -3.93
CA ARG A 323 -22.58 11.46 -3.43
C ARG A 323 -22.65 11.53 -1.91
N VAL A 324 -21.56 11.18 -1.25
CA VAL A 324 -21.41 11.31 0.21
C VAL A 324 -20.31 12.31 0.55
N GLU A 325 -20.43 12.94 1.71
CA GLU A 325 -19.50 13.98 2.17
C GLU A 325 -18.38 13.44 3.09
N SER A 326 -18.53 12.21 3.58
CA SER A 326 -17.59 11.57 4.50
C SER A 326 -17.18 10.18 4.03
N ILE A 327 -15.96 9.78 4.36
CA ILE A 327 -15.43 8.42 4.19
C ILE A 327 -15.75 7.55 5.41
N GLY A 328 -16.10 8.16 6.53
CA GLY A 328 -16.31 7.53 7.83
C GLY A 328 -15.88 8.46 8.96
N ASP A 329 -16.51 8.38 10.12
CA ASP A 329 -16.30 9.33 11.23
C ASP A 329 -14.89 9.27 11.84
N ASP A 330 -14.20 8.14 11.68
CA ASP A 330 -12.85 7.90 12.19
C ASP A 330 -11.90 7.36 11.10
N GLU A 331 -12.14 7.70 9.83
CA GLU A 331 -11.36 7.16 8.70
C GLU A 331 -10.72 8.27 7.83
N MET A 332 -9.51 7.99 7.35
CA MET A 332 -8.87 8.71 6.26
C MET A 332 -8.64 7.77 5.08
N LEU A 333 -8.30 8.32 3.91
CA LEU A 333 -8.03 7.53 2.71
C LEU A 333 -6.62 7.77 2.19
N ILE A 334 -5.92 6.69 1.84
CA ILE A 334 -4.76 6.79 0.96
C ILE A 334 -5.21 6.53 -0.48
N PHE A 335 -5.41 7.61 -1.23
CA PHE A 335 -6.07 7.55 -2.53
C PHE A 335 -5.32 6.66 -3.52
N GLY A 336 -3.98 6.76 -3.58
CA GLY A 336 -3.16 5.93 -4.49
C GLY A 336 -3.33 4.42 -4.30
N HIS A 337 -3.74 3.96 -3.11
CA HIS A 337 -3.95 2.56 -2.77
C HIS A 337 -5.41 2.14 -2.67
N GLY A 338 -6.37 3.07 -2.64
CA GLY A 338 -7.78 2.73 -2.46
C GLY A 338 -8.09 2.12 -1.09
N VAL A 339 -7.35 2.50 -0.04
CA VAL A 339 -7.48 1.93 1.31
C VAL A 339 -7.89 2.99 2.32
N THR A 340 -8.93 2.70 3.11
CA THR A 340 -9.29 3.50 4.29
C THR A 340 -8.52 3.02 5.51
N ILE A 341 -8.09 3.97 6.34
CA ILE A 341 -7.32 3.72 7.55
C ILE A 341 -7.94 4.51 8.68
N ARG A 342 -7.95 3.92 9.88
CA ARG A 342 -8.41 4.63 11.08
C ARG A 342 -7.55 5.88 11.31
N ALA A 343 -8.19 7.02 11.47
CA ALA A 343 -7.56 8.32 11.70
C ALA A 343 -8.10 8.96 12.98
N PRO A 344 -7.30 9.83 13.65
CA PRO A 344 -7.80 10.61 14.77
C PRO A 344 -8.89 11.57 14.30
N VAL A 345 -9.90 11.78 15.14
CA VAL A 345 -11.03 12.69 14.83
C VAL A 345 -10.56 14.13 14.66
N GLN A 346 -9.51 14.53 15.36
CA GLN A 346 -8.90 15.85 15.27
C GLN A 346 -7.48 15.74 14.72
N GLU A 347 -7.00 16.84 14.15
CA GLU A 347 -5.64 16.95 13.62
C GLU A 347 -4.63 16.79 14.75
N VAL A 348 -3.69 15.85 14.59
CA VAL A 348 -2.59 15.64 15.53
C VAL A 348 -1.27 15.83 14.79
N GLY A 349 -0.65 17.00 14.92
CA GLY A 349 0.60 17.38 14.26
C GLY A 349 0.45 18.39 13.12
N ASP A 350 1.56 18.73 12.46
CA ASP A 350 1.62 19.82 11.46
C ASP A 350 1.16 19.41 10.05
N ASP A 351 0.96 18.12 9.80
CA ASP A 351 0.73 17.58 8.45
C ASP A 351 -0.74 17.64 7.99
N GLY A 352 -1.69 18.06 8.84
CA GLY A 352 -3.08 18.20 8.42
C GLY A 352 -3.94 16.95 8.48
N ILE A 353 -3.42 15.84 9.01
CA ILE A 353 -4.04 14.53 8.86
C ILE A 353 -5.00 14.25 10.01
N LYS A 354 -6.25 13.97 9.65
CA LYS A 354 -7.35 13.65 10.55
C LYS A 354 -8.41 12.82 9.82
N SER A 355 -9.49 12.49 10.53
CA SER A 355 -10.68 11.92 9.92
C SER A 355 -11.22 12.80 8.79
N GLY A 356 -11.59 12.18 7.67
CA GLY A 356 -11.99 12.87 6.45
C GLY A 356 -10.83 13.45 5.62
N SER A 357 -9.58 13.12 5.95
CA SER A 357 -8.43 13.45 5.10
C SER A 357 -8.24 12.44 3.95
N ILE A 358 -7.82 12.93 2.79
CA ILE A 358 -7.39 12.13 1.65
C ILE A 358 -5.92 12.43 1.35
N CYS A 359 -5.05 11.46 1.59
CA CYS A 359 -3.64 11.50 1.21
C CYS A 359 -3.51 11.08 -0.26
N PHE A 360 -3.01 11.98 -1.10
CA PHE A 360 -2.85 11.74 -2.54
C PHE A 360 -1.43 12.08 -3.00
N VAL A 361 -1.08 11.58 -4.19
CA VAL A 361 0.20 11.89 -4.86
C VAL A 361 -0.05 12.58 -6.19
N ARG A 362 0.96 13.26 -6.75
CA ARG A 362 0.83 14.00 -8.01
C ARG A 362 0.24 13.16 -9.15
N GLY A 363 0.61 11.88 -9.23
CA GLY A 363 0.11 10.95 -10.25
C GLY A 363 -1.38 10.65 -10.17
N ASP A 364 -2.06 11.04 -9.10
CA ASP A 364 -3.49 10.81 -8.89
C ASP A 364 -4.39 11.89 -9.51
N ILE A 365 -3.81 12.99 -10.01
CA ILE A 365 -4.52 14.21 -10.45
C ILE A 365 -4.21 14.58 -11.92
N TRP A 366 -3.83 13.61 -12.75
CA TRP A 366 -3.43 13.84 -14.14
C TRP A 366 -4.55 14.52 -14.99
N PRO A 367 -4.27 15.54 -15.85
CA PRO A 367 -3.24 15.50 -16.90
C PRO A 367 -2.06 16.49 -16.82
N THR A 368 -0.98 16.12 -17.54
CA THR A 368 0.34 16.73 -17.86
C THR A 368 0.68 18.19 -17.50
N TYR A 369 -0.30 19.08 -17.34
CA TYR A 369 -0.10 20.52 -17.24
C TYR A 369 -0.14 21.08 -15.82
N TYR A 370 -0.56 20.28 -14.83
CA TYR A 370 -0.57 20.75 -13.44
C TYR A 370 0.85 20.84 -12.87
N CYS A 371 1.29 22.07 -12.63
CA CYS A 371 2.51 22.37 -11.90
C CYS A 371 2.21 22.29 -10.40
N SER A 372 2.21 21.07 -9.86
CA SER A 372 2.02 20.86 -8.42
C SER A 372 3.17 21.47 -7.63
N VAL A 373 2.85 22.20 -6.55
CA VAL A 373 3.84 22.72 -5.61
C VAL A 373 4.61 21.59 -4.92
N SER A 374 4.00 20.40 -4.76
CA SER A 374 4.65 19.22 -4.17
C SER A 374 4.25 17.92 -4.87
N ASN A 375 5.03 16.86 -4.65
CA ASN A 375 4.77 15.52 -5.20
C ASN A 375 3.65 14.75 -4.48
N CYS A 376 3.18 15.24 -3.32
CA CYS A 376 2.09 14.68 -2.53
C CYS A 376 1.34 15.76 -1.74
N GLY A 377 0.08 15.51 -1.39
CA GLY A 377 -0.74 16.42 -0.58
C GLY A 377 -1.77 15.70 0.29
N VAL A 378 -2.35 16.44 1.22
CA VAL A 378 -3.44 16.00 2.10
C VAL A 378 -4.64 16.91 1.84
N PHE A 379 -5.72 16.33 1.33
CA PHE A 379 -6.98 17.03 1.07
C PHE A 379 -7.94 16.83 2.26
N ASP A 380 -8.50 17.89 2.78
CA ASP A 380 -9.53 17.85 3.82
C ASP A 380 -10.92 17.90 3.17
N LEU A 381 -11.74 16.87 3.37
CA LEU A 381 -13.07 16.77 2.75
C LEU A 381 -14.04 17.87 3.19
N ALA A 382 -14.02 18.23 4.48
CA ALA A 382 -14.95 19.18 5.06
C ALA A 382 -14.70 20.62 4.55
N THR A 383 -13.43 20.99 4.45
CA THR A 383 -13.01 22.35 4.05
C THR A 383 -12.69 22.46 2.56
N SER A 384 -12.44 21.33 1.88
CA SER A 384 -11.88 21.28 0.53
C SER A 384 -10.55 22.02 0.39
N ILE A 385 -9.78 22.09 1.48
CA ILE A 385 -8.44 22.72 1.52
C ILE A 385 -7.39 21.62 1.40
N ILE A 386 -6.32 21.93 0.65
CA ILE A 386 -5.14 21.07 0.56
C ILE A 386 -4.04 21.62 1.45
N LYS A 387 -3.54 20.77 2.34
CA LYS A 387 -2.27 20.97 3.03
C LYS A 387 -1.18 20.25 2.26
N TRP A 388 -0.09 20.96 2.00
CA TRP A 388 1.09 20.42 1.35
C TRP A 388 2.13 20.12 2.43
N PRO A 389 2.42 18.84 2.71
CA PRO A 389 3.40 18.48 3.74
C PRO A 389 4.78 19.05 3.40
N LYS A 390 5.61 19.33 4.42
CA LYS A 390 6.94 19.93 4.26
C LYS A 390 7.70 19.30 3.10
N GLU A 391 8.21 20.17 2.23
CA GLU A 391 9.05 19.77 1.11
C GLU A 391 10.32 19.15 1.64
N VAL A 392 10.57 17.90 1.25
CA VAL A 392 11.91 17.34 1.40
C VAL A 392 12.76 17.98 0.31
N SER A 393 14.01 18.34 0.62
CA SER A 393 14.99 18.99 -0.28
C SER A 393 15.23 18.30 -1.64
N PHE A 394 14.62 17.14 -1.87
CA PHE A 394 14.67 16.36 -3.11
C PHE A 394 13.46 16.58 -4.03
N ASN A 395 12.62 17.60 -3.80
CA ASN A 395 11.40 17.82 -4.58
C ASN A 395 11.73 18.30 -6.02
N ASN A 396 11.84 17.36 -6.95
CA ASN A 396 11.90 17.63 -8.39
C ASN A 396 10.87 16.75 -9.11
N ARG A 397 10.53 17.10 -10.35
CA ARG A 397 9.58 16.39 -11.22
C ARG A 397 9.92 14.92 -11.46
N TYR A 398 11.17 14.53 -11.22
CA TYR A 398 11.65 13.16 -11.38
C TYR A 398 11.48 12.28 -10.13
N VAL A 399 11.17 12.88 -8.98
CA VAL A 399 11.00 12.15 -7.72
C VAL A 399 9.56 11.68 -7.60
N LYS A 400 9.39 10.38 -7.32
CA LYS A 400 8.06 9.80 -7.09
C LYS A 400 7.90 9.53 -5.60
N THR A 401 6.77 9.94 -5.04
CA THR A 401 6.47 9.79 -3.60
C THR A 401 5.21 8.96 -3.44
N GLN A 402 5.21 7.99 -2.53
CA GLN A 402 4.04 7.20 -2.12
C GLN A 402 3.76 7.36 -0.65
N TRP A 403 2.48 7.32 -0.28
CA TRP A 403 2.04 7.29 1.11
C TRP A 403 2.02 5.85 1.63
N PHE A 404 2.47 5.67 2.85
CA PHE A 404 2.41 4.39 3.56
C PHE A 404 2.16 4.66 5.04
N VAL A 405 1.40 3.81 5.73
CA VAL A 405 1.05 4.04 7.14
C VAL A 405 1.48 2.82 7.95
N PRO A 406 2.68 2.84 8.55
CA PRO A 406 3.12 1.75 9.41
C PRO A 406 2.27 1.67 10.67
N GLY A 407 2.02 0.45 11.13
CA GLY A 407 1.45 0.18 12.44
C GLY A 407 -0.08 0.15 12.50
N PHE A 408 -0.79 0.46 11.41
CA PHE A 408 -2.24 0.47 11.34
C PHE A 408 -2.72 -0.56 10.31
N ALA A 409 -3.34 -1.64 10.80
CA ALA A 409 -3.99 -2.69 10.01
C ALA A 409 -5.51 -2.60 10.18
#